data_AF-A0A1I1LH62-F1
#
_entry.id   AF-A0A1I1LH62-F1
#
_cell.length_a   1.000
_cell.length_b   1.000
_cell.length_c   1.000
_cell.angle_alpha   90.00
_cell.angle_beta   90.00
_cell.angle_gamma   90.00
#
_symmetry.space_group_name_H-M   'P 1'
#
loop_
_entity.id
_entity.type
_entity.pdbx_description
1 polymer ?
#
loop_
_entity_poly.entity_id
_entity_poly.type
_entity_poly.pdbx_seq_one_letter_code
_entity_poly.pdbx_strand_id
1 'polypeptide(L)'
;MKIFKRIFLVLGTLFIIVFLFFGFKFGGTLYKKYQFEKGLSNTAFDTSFSEADYKEAKNLENGDILSKKQFEISEIPPIWERVSKDDKLLKEFDYLKEVNFYQIVYKSDSLLINGFIAEPKKKGKFPVIIVNRGGNKEEGVSSQSKGFYPLLQFSNLVKEGYVLVASCYRENDEFGGKDINDVLYLTQTVKKIEKADANRIGMIGWSRGGIMTYLALKHSKDIKTAIVGNGPSDLFPLIEEHPEMESRVCAKLIQNYEESKLSRGKPTRHSLETIF
;
A
#
# COMPACT_ATOMS: atom_id res chain seq x y z
N MET A 1 -35.96 36.90 -37.16
CA MET A 1 -35.13 37.14 -35.94
C MET A 1 -35.33 36.15 -34.78
N LYS A 2 -36.56 35.76 -34.41
CA LYS A 2 -36.80 34.85 -33.26
C LYS A 2 -36.28 33.40 -33.45
N ILE A 3 -36.36 32.87 -34.67
CA ILE A 3 -35.90 31.50 -35.00
C ILE A 3 -34.37 31.39 -34.93
N PHE A 4 -33.65 32.36 -35.49
CA PHE A 4 -32.18 32.41 -35.42
C PHE A 4 -31.66 32.49 -33.97
N LYS A 5 -32.31 33.27 -33.10
CA LYS A 5 -31.95 33.29 -31.66
C LYS A 5 -32.17 31.93 -30.97
N ARG A 6 -33.23 31.19 -31.31
CA ARG A 6 -33.47 29.84 -30.77
C ARG A 6 -32.42 28.83 -31.26
N ILE A 7 -32.06 28.86 -32.53
CA ILE A 7 -31.02 27.99 -33.10
C ILE A 7 -29.67 28.26 -32.43
N PHE A 8 -29.31 29.53 -32.26
CA PHE A 8 -28.05 29.90 -31.61
C PHE A 8 -28.01 29.49 -30.13
N LEU A 9 -29.14 29.60 -29.43
CA LEU A 9 -29.25 29.14 -28.03
C LEU A 9 -29.05 27.63 -27.93
N VAL A 10 -29.72 26.84 -28.78
CA VAL A 10 -29.61 25.37 -28.78
C VAL A 10 -28.19 24.92 -29.12
N LEU A 11 -27.56 25.51 -30.14
CA LEU A 11 -26.18 25.21 -30.52
C LEU A 11 -25.18 25.60 -29.41
N GLY A 12 -25.40 26.73 -28.75
CA GLY A 12 -24.59 27.16 -27.60
C GLY A 12 -24.69 26.20 -26.42
N THR A 13 -25.91 25.73 -26.08
CA THR A 13 -26.11 24.75 -25.01
C THR A 13 -25.48 23.40 -25.35
N LEU A 14 -25.62 22.92 -26.58
CA LEU A 14 -24.96 21.69 -27.05
C LEU A 14 -23.44 21.79 -26.98
N PHE A 15 -22.87 22.94 -27.37
CA PHE A 15 -21.44 23.18 -27.27
C PHE A 15 -20.95 23.15 -25.81
N ILE A 16 -21.69 23.77 -24.88
CA ILE A 16 -21.35 23.75 -23.44
C ILE A 16 -21.43 22.32 -22.88
N ILE A 17 -22.44 21.53 -23.26
CA ILE A 17 -22.57 20.13 -22.81
C ILE A 17 -21.40 19.29 -23.34
N VAL A 18 -21.06 19.42 -24.62
CA VAL A 18 -19.91 18.72 -25.23
C VAL A 18 -18.61 19.16 -24.54
N PHE A 19 -18.43 20.46 -24.29
CA PHE A 19 -17.24 20.99 -23.63
C PHE A 19 -17.14 20.55 -22.16
N LEU A 20 -18.25 20.41 -21.44
CA LEU A 20 -18.26 19.88 -20.09
C LEU A 20 -17.98 18.38 -20.07
N PHE A 21 -18.59 17.60 -20.98
CA PHE A 21 -18.44 16.14 -21.01
C PHE A 21 -17.04 15.71 -21.49
N PHE A 22 -16.55 16.32 -22.57
CA PHE A 22 -15.19 16.09 -23.04
C PHE A 22 -14.17 16.84 -22.19
N GLY A 23 -14.44 18.05 -21.73
CA GLY A 23 -13.53 18.80 -20.86
C GLY A 23 -13.30 18.12 -19.51
N PHE A 24 -14.31 17.49 -18.89
CA PHE A 24 -14.09 16.68 -17.70
C PHE A 24 -13.33 15.38 -18.00
N LYS A 25 -13.61 14.72 -19.13
CA LYS A 25 -12.99 13.44 -19.48
C LYS A 25 -11.53 13.62 -19.94
N PHE A 26 -11.28 14.59 -20.82
CA PHE A 26 -9.96 14.99 -21.28
C PHE A 26 -9.20 15.73 -20.18
N GLY A 27 -9.86 16.62 -19.43
CA GLY A 27 -9.28 17.30 -18.27
C GLY A 27 -8.91 16.32 -17.16
N GLY A 28 -9.74 15.31 -16.87
CA GLY A 28 -9.39 14.24 -15.93
C GLY A 28 -8.26 13.34 -16.44
N THR A 29 -8.18 13.11 -17.75
CA THR A 29 -7.09 12.33 -18.38
C THR A 29 -5.78 13.12 -18.40
N LEU A 30 -5.82 14.41 -18.73
CA LEU A 30 -4.70 15.35 -18.66
C LEU A 30 -4.28 15.61 -17.22
N TYR A 31 -5.21 15.73 -16.28
CA TYR A 31 -4.93 15.89 -14.85
C TYR A 31 -4.24 14.64 -14.29
N LYS A 32 -4.71 13.43 -14.66
CA LYS A 32 -4.01 12.18 -14.36
C LYS A 32 -2.62 12.14 -15.01
N LYS A 33 -2.50 12.52 -16.29
CA LYS A 33 -1.22 12.57 -17.00
C LYS A 33 -0.24 13.60 -16.40
N TYR A 34 -0.74 14.74 -15.93
CA TYR A 34 0.04 15.80 -15.28
C TYR A 34 0.50 15.41 -13.88
N GLN A 35 -0.34 14.68 -13.12
CA GLN A 35 0.06 13.99 -11.88
C GLN A 35 1.14 12.92 -12.13
N PHE A 36 1.13 12.28 -13.31
CA PHE A 36 2.16 11.32 -13.74
C PHE A 36 3.47 12.00 -14.20
N GLU A 37 3.41 13.14 -14.90
CA GLU A 37 4.60 13.86 -15.42
C GLU A 37 5.33 14.70 -14.36
N LYS A 38 4.63 15.22 -13.34
CA LYS A 38 5.24 15.69 -12.08
C LYS A 38 5.36 14.58 -11.03
N GLY A 39 5.33 13.33 -11.49
CA GLY A 39 5.40 12.15 -10.64
C GLY A 39 6.74 12.06 -9.91
N LEU A 40 6.74 11.33 -8.79
CA LEU A 40 7.82 11.05 -7.83
C LEU A 40 9.13 10.44 -8.41
N SER A 41 9.53 10.76 -9.64
CA SER A 41 10.64 10.12 -10.35
C SER A 41 12.00 10.26 -9.65
N ASN A 42 12.11 11.13 -8.64
CA ASN A 42 13.40 11.44 -8.03
C ASN A 42 13.50 11.12 -6.54
N THR A 43 12.44 10.67 -5.86
CA THR A 43 12.54 10.12 -4.48
C THR A 43 11.23 9.48 -4.01
N ALA A 44 11.27 8.16 -3.77
CA ALA A 44 10.45 7.37 -2.83
C ALA A 44 10.96 5.93 -2.95
N PHE A 45 11.82 5.51 -2.03
CA PHE A 45 12.91 4.58 -2.35
C PHE A 45 12.47 3.16 -2.74
N ASP A 46 12.38 2.93 -4.05
CA ASP A 46 12.36 1.61 -4.67
C ASP A 46 13.81 1.26 -5.01
N THR A 47 14.53 0.73 -4.01
CA THR A 47 15.93 0.35 -4.19
C THR A 47 15.99 -0.84 -5.14
N SER A 48 16.66 -0.67 -6.27
CA SER A 48 17.01 -1.79 -7.14
C SER A 48 18.10 -2.64 -6.48
N PHE A 49 17.99 -3.95 -6.63
CA PHE A 49 18.92 -4.91 -6.02
C PHE A 49 19.94 -5.39 -7.06
N SER A 50 21.21 -5.33 -6.70
CA SER A 50 22.33 -5.86 -7.49
C SER A 50 22.54 -7.36 -7.25
N GLU A 51 23.34 -8.01 -8.10
CA GLU A 51 23.75 -9.40 -7.87
C GLU A 51 24.49 -9.60 -6.54
N ALA A 52 25.24 -8.57 -6.10
CA ALA A 52 25.95 -8.60 -4.83
C ALA A 52 24.98 -8.64 -3.64
N ASP A 53 23.90 -7.85 -3.70
CA ASP A 53 22.85 -7.85 -2.66
C ASP A 53 22.20 -9.23 -2.55
N TYR A 54 21.88 -9.87 -3.67
CA TYR A 54 21.34 -11.22 -3.67
C TYR A 54 22.32 -12.28 -3.19
N LYS A 55 23.63 -12.09 -3.43
CA LYS A 55 24.66 -12.98 -2.91
C LYS A 55 24.78 -12.88 -1.39
N GLU A 56 24.73 -11.66 -0.84
CA GLU A 56 24.71 -11.43 0.60
C GLU A 56 23.44 -12.01 1.24
N ALA A 57 22.29 -11.79 0.60
CA ALA A 57 20.99 -12.29 1.03
C ALA A 57 20.89 -13.82 1.15
N LYS A 58 21.81 -14.59 0.56
CA LYS A 58 21.87 -16.06 0.74
C LYS A 58 22.21 -16.50 2.16
N ASN A 59 22.85 -15.62 2.93
CA ASN A 59 23.22 -15.89 4.32
C ASN A 59 22.19 -15.35 5.32
N LEU A 60 21.12 -14.72 4.84
CA LEU A 60 20.07 -14.13 5.65
C LEU A 60 18.90 -15.08 5.82
N GLU A 61 18.31 -15.09 7.01
CA GLU A 61 17.02 -15.74 7.26
C GLU A 61 15.86 -14.83 6.85
N ASN A 62 14.69 -15.41 6.63
CA ASN A 62 13.50 -14.62 6.33
C ASN A 62 13.17 -13.65 7.46
N GLY A 63 13.00 -12.38 7.09
CA GLY A 63 12.79 -11.24 7.97
C GLY A 63 14.06 -10.53 8.43
N ASP A 64 15.26 -11.06 8.16
CA ASP A 64 16.50 -10.34 8.45
C ASP A 64 16.59 -9.06 7.60
N ILE A 65 17.12 -8.00 8.23
CA ILE A 65 17.30 -6.69 7.60
C ILE A 65 18.70 -6.66 6.98
N LEU A 66 18.74 -6.57 5.65
CA LEU A 66 19.98 -6.36 4.87
C LEU A 66 20.48 -4.91 5.06
N SER A 67 19.59 -3.93 4.96
CA SER A 67 19.95 -2.52 5.12
C SER A 67 18.85 -1.71 5.82
N LYS A 68 19.25 -0.70 6.59
CA LYS A 68 18.38 0.27 7.27
C LYS A 68 18.95 1.66 7.07
N LYS A 69 18.24 2.53 6.35
CA LYS A 69 18.65 3.91 6.06
C LYS A 69 17.63 4.90 6.61
N GLN A 70 18.07 5.84 7.44
CA GLN A 70 17.23 6.94 7.90
C GLN A 70 17.01 7.94 6.76
N PHE A 71 15.81 8.54 6.71
CA PHE A 71 15.51 9.63 5.79
C PHE A 71 14.57 10.64 6.46
N GLU A 72 14.57 11.86 5.95
CA GLU A 72 13.65 12.93 6.31
C GLU A 72 12.49 12.99 5.31
N ILE A 73 11.28 13.32 5.76
CA ILE A 73 10.11 13.40 4.87
C ILE A 73 10.29 14.45 3.76
N SER A 74 11.06 15.52 4.03
CA SER A 74 11.40 16.55 3.05
C SER A 74 12.20 15.99 1.86
N GLU A 75 12.86 14.82 2.01
CA GLU A 75 13.52 14.13 0.90
C GLU A 75 12.52 13.53 -0.11
N ILE A 76 11.22 13.47 0.21
CA ILE A 76 10.17 12.92 -0.67
C ILE A 76 9.22 14.06 -1.07
N PRO A 77 9.51 14.87 -2.12
CA PRO A 77 8.81 16.12 -2.38
C PRO A 77 7.28 15.98 -2.48
N PRO A 78 6.71 14.96 -3.16
CA PRO A 78 5.26 14.84 -3.25
C PRO A 78 4.58 14.40 -1.95
N ILE A 79 5.34 13.89 -0.97
CA ILE A 79 4.87 13.77 0.42
C ILE A 79 5.03 15.10 1.13
N TRP A 80 6.21 15.71 1.03
CA TRP A 80 6.53 16.98 1.69
C TRP A 80 5.52 18.07 1.33
N GLU A 81 5.17 18.21 0.06
CA GLU A 81 4.17 19.15 -0.46
C GLU A 81 2.77 18.93 0.12
N ARG A 82 2.46 17.72 0.63
CA ARG A 82 1.16 17.42 1.27
C ARG A 82 1.14 17.75 2.76
N VAL A 83 2.31 17.78 3.40
CA VAL A 83 2.44 17.98 4.85
C VAL A 83 3.08 19.31 5.23
N SER A 84 3.54 20.08 4.25
CA SER A 84 4.23 21.35 4.44
C SER A 84 3.63 22.48 3.59
N LYS A 85 3.90 23.72 4.00
CA LYS A 85 3.64 24.94 3.24
C LYS A 85 4.79 25.92 3.50
N ASP A 86 5.27 26.55 2.44
CA ASP A 86 6.42 27.48 2.49
C ASP A 86 7.66 26.83 3.14
N ASP A 87 7.93 25.57 2.78
CA ASP A 87 9.00 24.72 3.32
C ASP A 87 8.96 24.51 4.84
N LYS A 88 7.77 24.63 5.43
CA LYS A 88 7.53 24.40 6.86
C LYS A 88 6.39 23.42 7.05
N LEU A 89 6.59 22.47 7.95
CA LEU A 89 5.58 21.50 8.32
C LEU A 89 4.31 22.19 8.82
N LEU A 90 3.15 21.77 8.34
CA LEU A 90 1.86 22.28 8.82
C LEU A 90 1.63 21.81 10.25
N LYS A 91 0.90 22.61 11.02
CA LYS A 91 0.70 22.41 12.47
C LYS A 91 0.03 21.07 12.79
N GLU A 92 -0.92 20.64 11.97
CA GLU A 92 -1.58 19.33 12.11
C GLU A 92 -0.62 18.14 11.96
N PHE A 93 0.54 18.34 11.33
CA PHE A 93 1.58 17.34 11.15
C PHE A 93 2.76 17.49 12.12
N ASP A 94 2.71 18.41 13.10
CA ASP A 94 3.80 18.65 14.07
C ASP A 94 4.26 17.36 14.78
N TYR A 95 3.39 16.37 14.93
CA TYR A 95 3.71 15.06 15.50
C TYR A 95 4.84 14.34 14.75
N LEU A 96 5.05 14.60 13.46
CA LEU A 96 6.11 13.99 12.66
C LEU A 96 7.51 14.39 13.15
N LYS A 97 7.63 15.52 13.87
CA LYS A 97 8.90 15.92 14.52
C LYS A 97 9.37 14.93 15.58
N GLU A 98 8.47 14.10 16.12
CA GLU A 98 8.76 13.08 17.13
C GLU A 98 9.06 11.68 16.54
N VAL A 99 9.07 11.57 15.21
CA VAL A 99 9.19 10.32 14.47
C VAL A 99 10.54 10.25 13.76
N ASN A 100 11.20 9.10 13.85
CA ASN A 100 12.30 8.75 12.95
C ASN A 100 11.75 7.79 11.88
N PHE A 101 12.04 8.09 10.61
CA PHE A 101 11.67 7.24 9.49
C PHE A 101 12.89 6.52 8.94
N TYR A 102 12.72 5.23 8.65
CA TYR A 102 13.75 4.42 8.02
C TYR A 102 13.17 3.67 6.84
N GLN A 103 13.92 3.64 5.75
CA GLN A 103 13.76 2.62 4.73
C GLN A 103 14.54 1.39 5.17
N ILE A 104 13.96 0.21 4.97
CA ILE A 104 14.62 -1.07 5.16
C ILE A 104 14.57 -1.91 3.89
N VAL A 105 15.58 -2.74 3.71
CA VAL A 105 15.54 -3.89 2.80
C VAL A 105 15.64 -5.14 3.65
N TYR A 106 14.68 -6.05 3.51
CA TYR A 106 14.64 -7.28 4.30
C TYR A 106 14.45 -8.53 3.42
N LYS A 107 14.88 -9.67 3.94
CA LYS A 107 14.81 -10.96 3.27
C LYS A 107 13.39 -11.54 3.32
N SER A 108 12.85 -11.94 2.17
CA SER A 108 11.55 -12.63 2.07
C SER A 108 11.62 -13.71 0.99
N ASP A 109 11.52 -14.98 1.40
CA ASP A 109 11.74 -16.12 0.52
C ASP A 109 13.07 -16.01 -0.24
N SER A 110 13.08 -16.17 -1.57
CA SER A 110 14.26 -15.94 -2.41
C SER A 110 14.50 -14.46 -2.75
N LEU A 111 13.67 -13.54 -2.27
CA LEU A 111 13.64 -12.13 -2.66
C LEU A 111 14.19 -11.20 -1.57
N LEU A 112 14.48 -9.97 -1.98
CA LEU A 112 14.68 -8.82 -1.12
C LEU A 112 13.50 -7.88 -1.31
N ILE A 113 13.00 -7.32 -0.20
CA ILE A 113 11.78 -6.52 -0.21
C ILE A 113 12.05 -5.18 0.46
N ASN A 114 11.63 -4.10 -0.21
CA ASN A 114 11.61 -2.76 0.37
C ASN A 114 10.52 -2.66 1.45
N GLY A 115 10.84 -1.96 2.53
CA GLY A 115 9.92 -1.69 3.62
C GLY A 115 10.27 -0.39 4.33
N PHE A 116 9.43 -0.02 5.29
CA PHE A 116 9.55 1.21 6.05
C PHE A 116 9.34 0.95 7.53
N ILE A 117 10.06 1.71 8.36
CA ILE A 117 9.86 1.76 9.81
C ILE A 117 9.59 3.22 10.18
N ALA A 118 8.59 3.44 11.03
CA ALA A 118 8.45 4.67 11.80
C ALA A 118 8.57 4.34 13.28
N GLU A 119 9.51 4.95 13.98
CA GLU A 119 9.75 4.68 15.40
C GLU A 119 9.85 5.99 16.21
N PRO A 120 9.49 5.96 17.51
CA PRO A 120 9.55 7.17 18.33
C PRO A 120 10.99 7.62 18.53
N LYS A 121 11.27 8.92 18.60
CA LYS A 121 12.60 9.44 18.97
C LYS A 121 13.00 9.08 20.41
N LYS A 122 12.03 9.00 21.32
CA LYS A 122 12.22 8.58 22.72
C LYS A 122 12.85 7.18 22.84
N LYS A 123 13.54 6.94 23.96
CA LYS A 123 14.11 5.64 24.33
C LYS A 123 13.01 4.69 24.81
N GLY A 124 13.16 3.40 24.57
CA GLY A 124 12.25 2.37 25.08
C GLY A 124 11.97 1.26 24.07
N LYS A 125 11.17 0.29 24.52
CA LYS A 125 10.64 -0.82 23.73
C LYS A 125 9.13 -0.65 23.60
N PHE A 126 8.64 -0.59 22.37
CA PHE A 126 7.29 -0.19 22.04
C PHE A 126 6.52 -1.32 21.34
N PRO A 127 5.20 -1.43 21.57
CA PRO A 127 4.34 -2.29 20.77
C PRO A 127 4.46 -1.92 19.28
N VAL A 128 4.34 -2.93 18.43
CA VAL A 128 4.48 -2.78 16.98
C VAL A 128 3.12 -2.83 16.31
N ILE A 129 2.95 -2.02 15.27
CA ILE A 129 1.85 -2.14 14.32
C ILE A 129 2.42 -2.43 12.94
N ILE A 130 2.09 -3.58 12.38
CA ILE A 130 2.33 -3.88 10.97
C ILE A 130 1.24 -3.19 10.14
N VAL A 131 1.65 -2.32 9.21
CA VAL A 131 0.73 -1.55 8.36
C VAL A 131 0.68 -2.20 6.98
N ASN A 132 -0.46 -2.83 6.68
CA ASN A 132 -0.71 -3.49 5.41
C ASN A 132 -1.31 -2.49 4.41
N ARG A 133 -0.60 -2.25 3.30
CA ARG A 133 -1.06 -1.32 2.26
C ARG A 133 -2.25 -1.88 1.47
N GLY A 134 -3.10 -0.97 1.01
CA GLY A 134 -4.10 -1.26 -0.02
C GLY A 134 -3.53 -1.25 -1.44
N GLY A 135 -4.43 -1.22 -2.42
CA GLY A 135 -4.10 -1.09 -3.84
C GLY A 135 -3.51 -2.36 -4.46
N ASN A 136 -3.43 -2.37 -5.79
CA ASN A 136 -2.97 -3.51 -6.58
C ASN A 136 -1.59 -3.25 -7.17
N LYS A 137 -1.07 -4.23 -7.92
CA LYS A 137 0.05 -4.00 -8.83
C LYS A 137 -0.26 -2.79 -9.70
N GLU A 138 0.58 -1.76 -9.61
CA GLU A 138 0.53 -0.61 -10.53
C GLU A 138 1.95 -0.39 -11.01
N GLU A 139 2.08 0.02 -12.26
CA GLU A 139 3.36 0.36 -12.86
C GLU A 139 3.63 1.87 -12.69
N GLY A 140 4.90 2.22 -12.49
CA GLY A 140 5.36 3.61 -12.42
C GLY A 140 5.31 4.24 -11.02
N VAL A 141 5.31 5.57 -11.01
CA VAL A 141 5.48 6.45 -9.83
C VAL A 141 4.58 6.11 -8.64
N SER A 142 3.37 5.62 -8.87
CA SER A 142 2.45 5.26 -7.79
C SER A 142 2.88 4.01 -7.01
N SER A 143 3.74 3.16 -7.58
CA SER A 143 4.35 1.97 -6.93
C SER A 143 5.32 2.34 -5.81
N GLN A 144 6.13 3.38 -6.03
CA GLN A 144 7.35 3.68 -5.27
C GLN A 144 7.11 4.16 -3.83
N SER A 145 5.88 4.57 -3.51
CA SER A 145 5.53 5.07 -2.18
C SER A 145 4.41 4.28 -1.49
N LYS A 146 3.93 3.17 -2.07
CA LYS A 146 2.72 2.49 -1.57
C LYS A 146 2.84 1.94 -0.16
N GLY A 147 4.04 1.53 0.26
CA GLY A 147 4.29 1.13 1.64
C GLY A 147 4.38 2.33 2.59
N PHE A 148 4.95 3.44 2.13
CA PHE A 148 5.19 4.61 2.95
C PHE A 148 3.93 5.45 3.22
N TYR A 149 3.06 5.65 2.22
CA TYR A 149 1.81 6.41 2.37
C TYR A 149 0.91 5.95 3.53
N PRO A 150 0.52 4.66 3.61
CA PRO A 150 -0.32 4.19 4.71
C PRO A 150 0.45 4.23 6.04
N LEU A 151 1.75 3.96 6.05
CA LEU A 151 2.56 4.10 7.26
C LEU A 151 2.56 5.55 7.76
N LEU A 152 2.74 6.53 6.88
CA LEU A 152 2.67 7.96 7.20
C LEU A 152 1.30 8.37 7.74
N GLN A 153 0.22 7.85 7.17
CA GLN A 153 -1.15 8.09 7.62
C GLN A 153 -1.37 7.68 9.09
N PHE A 154 -0.67 6.65 9.55
CA PHE A 154 -0.75 6.17 10.94
C PHE A 154 0.41 6.63 11.82
N SER A 155 1.36 7.43 11.32
CA SER A 155 2.54 7.88 12.08
C SER A 155 2.21 8.73 13.30
N ASN A 156 0.98 9.24 13.42
CA ASN A 156 0.49 9.87 14.65
C ASN A 156 0.40 8.88 15.83
N LEU A 157 0.39 7.56 15.59
CA LEU A 157 0.48 6.56 16.66
C LEU A 157 1.90 6.47 17.23
N VAL A 158 2.92 6.89 16.49
CA VAL A 158 4.31 6.84 16.96
C VAL A 158 4.53 7.76 18.17
N LYS A 159 3.92 8.95 18.19
CA LYS A 159 3.96 9.84 19.38
C LYS A 159 3.35 9.17 20.62
N GLU A 160 2.32 8.34 20.44
CA GLU A 160 1.66 7.56 21.49
C GLU A 160 2.50 6.36 21.96
N GLY A 161 3.66 6.12 21.33
CA GLY A 161 4.60 5.06 21.72
C GLY A 161 4.38 3.75 21.00
N TYR A 162 4.14 3.79 19.70
CA TYR A 162 4.13 2.60 18.82
C TYR A 162 5.30 2.66 17.82
N VAL A 163 5.78 1.50 17.41
CA VAL A 163 6.62 1.34 16.21
C VAL A 163 5.73 0.87 15.07
N LEU A 164 5.83 1.51 13.91
CA LEU A 164 5.14 1.07 12.69
C LEU A 164 6.13 0.40 11.77
N VAL A 165 5.71 -0.70 11.13
CA VAL A 165 6.48 -1.38 10.09
C VAL A 165 5.57 -1.66 8.90
N ALA A 166 6.01 -1.36 7.69
CA ALA A 166 5.24 -1.59 6.47
C ALA A 166 6.12 -2.23 5.40
N SER A 167 5.57 -3.19 4.65
CA SER A 167 6.21 -3.72 3.45
C SER A 167 5.65 -3.06 2.19
N CYS A 168 6.49 -2.88 1.18
CA CYS A 168 6.05 -2.53 -0.17
C CYS A 168 5.39 -3.70 -0.93
N TYR A 169 5.55 -4.93 -0.41
CA TYR A 169 5.36 -6.22 -1.10
C TYR A 169 6.31 -6.40 -2.29
N ARG A 170 6.48 -7.65 -2.71
CA ARG A 170 7.26 -8.03 -3.91
C ARG A 170 6.72 -7.37 -5.19
N GLU A 171 7.57 -7.16 -6.19
CA GLU A 171 7.18 -6.52 -7.47
C GLU A 171 6.08 -7.27 -8.23
N ASN A 172 6.14 -8.60 -8.20
CA ASN A 172 5.09 -9.48 -8.72
C ASN A 172 4.13 -9.86 -7.60
N ASP A 173 3.55 -8.85 -6.95
CA ASP A 173 2.57 -9.08 -5.91
C ASP A 173 1.26 -9.62 -6.47
N GLU A 174 0.71 -10.58 -5.74
CA GLU A 174 -0.58 -11.17 -6.00
C GLU A 174 -1.64 -10.45 -5.16
N PHE A 175 -2.85 -10.97 -5.08
CA PHE A 175 -3.91 -10.37 -4.25
C PHE A 175 -4.12 -11.17 -2.96
N GLY A 176 -3.04 -11.44 -2.22
CA GLY A 176 -3.04 -12.30 -1.03
C GLY A 176 -2.51 -13.71 -1.25
N GLY A 177 -1.74 -13.90 -2.32
CA GLY A 177 -1.03 -15.16 -2.59
C GLY A 177 0.34 -15.12 -1.94
N LYS A 178 1.42 -15.32 -2.71
CA LYS A 178 2.78 -15.39 -2.13
C LYS A 178 3.24 -14.09 -1.46
N ASP A 179 2.66 -12.95 -1.83
CA ASP A 179 2.88 -11.66 -1.18
C ASP A 179 2.48 -11.65 0.31
N ILE A 180 1.70 -12.64 0.79
CA ILE A 180 1.44 -12.80 2.22
C ILE A 180 2.70 -13.09 3.03
N ASN A 181 3.69 -13.76 2.44
CA ASN A 181 4.95 -14.05 3.11
C ASN A 181 5.72 -12.76 3.45
N ASP A 182 5.61 -11.74 2.59
CA ASP A 182 6.25 -10.44 2.82
C ASP A 182 5.69 -9.80 4.09
N VAL A 183 4.38 -9.97 4.37
CA VAL A 183 3.76 -9.51 5.62
C VAL A 183 4.16 -10.39 6.81
N LEU A 184 4.11 -11.71 6.65
CA LEU A 184 4.38 -12.65 7.74
C LEU A 184 5.82 -12.56 8.24
N TYR A 185 6.79 -12.39 7.34
CA TYR A 185 8.19 -12.26 7.74
C TYR A 185 8.51 -10.94 8.45
N LEU A 186 7.64 -9.91 8.35
CA LEU A 186 7.78 -8.72 9.20
C LEU A 186 7.68 -9.06 10.69
N THR A 187 7.02 -10.15 11.11
CA THR A 187 7.04 -10.56 12.52
C THR A 187 8.43 -10.99 12.98
N GLN A 188 9.26 -11.51 12.07
CA GLN A 188 10.68 -11.80 12.32
C GLN A 188 11.52 -10.53 12.22
N THR A 189 11.27 -9.67 11.24
CA THR A 189 11.93 -8.36 11.09
C THR A 189 11.80 -7.51 12.35
N VAL A 190 10.63 -7.52 12.99
CA VAL A 190 10.37 -6.83 14.25
C VAL A 190 11.37 -7.20 15.35
N LYS A 191 11.84 -8.46 15.41
CA LYS A 191 12.83 -8.90 16.40
C LYS A 191 14.21 -8.25 16.20
N LYS A 192 14.48 -7.72 15.01
CA LYS A 192 15.73 -7.05 14.63
C LYS A 192 15.66 -5.53 14.87
N ILE A 193 14.50 -5.00 15.26
CA ILE A 193 14.32 -3.57 15.53
C ILE A 193 14.57 -3.28 17.02
N GLU A 194 15.57 -2.47 17.31
CA GLU A 194 15.97 -2.15 18.68
C GLU A 194 14.84 -1.54 19.51
N LYS A 195 13.96 -0.72 18.94
CA LYS A 195 12.84 -0.10 19.67
C LYS A 195 11.56 -0.94 19.70
N ALA A 196 11.53 -2.10 19.05
CA ALA A 196 10.33 -2.90 18.94
C ALA A 196 10.24 -3.98 20.01
N ASP A 197 9.03 -4.18 20.54
CA ASP A 197 8.65 -5.30 21.38
C ASP A 197 7.94 -6.37 20.54
N ALA A 198 8.68 -7.43 20.22
CA ALA A 198 8.22 -8.52 19.36
C ALA A 198 7.08 -9.37 19.96
N ASN A 199 6.77 -9.21 21.26
CA ASN A 199 5.65 -9.93 21.90
C ASN A 199 4.33 -9.16 21.82
N ARG A 200 4.36 -7.89 21.37
CA ARG A 200 3.19 -7.00 21.28
C ARG A 200 3.05 -6.48 19.87
N ILE A 201 2.63 -7.36 18.96
CA ILE A 201 2.42 -7.04 17.54
C ILE A 201 0.92 -6.93 17.27
N GLY A 202 0.48 -5.78 16.76
CA GLY A 202 -0.81 -5.60 16.12
C GLY A 202 -0.65 -5.34 14.62
N MET A 203 -1.76 -5.25 13.90
CA MET A 203 -1.78 -4.87 12.50
C MET A 203 -2.97 -4.01 12.10
N ILE A 204 -2.76 -3.18 11.08
CA ILE A 204 -3.80 -2.35 10.48
C ILE A 204 -3.77 -2.55 8.97
N GLY A 205 -4.93 -2.75 8.35
CA GLY A 205 -5.06 -2.90 6.91
C GLY A 205 -6.31 -2.25 6.35
N TRP A 206 -6.16 -1.59 5.20
CA TRP A 206 -7.27 -0.96 4.47
C TRP A 206 -7.44 -1.51 3.06
N SER A 207 -8.68 -1.74 2.61
CA SER A 207 -8.97 -2.33 1.29
C SER A 207 -8.26 -3.68 1.12
N ARG A 208 -7.41 -3.87 0.09
CA ARG A 208 -6.55 -5.07 0.00
C ARG A 208 -5.72 -5.31 1.26
N GLY A 209 -5.26 -4.27 1.95
CA GLY A 209 -4.54 -4.42 3.21
C GLY A 209 -5.37 -5.13 4.28
N GLY A 210 -6.70 -5.01 4.22
CA GLY A 210 -7.62 -5.79 5.05
C GLY A 210 -7.62 -7.28 4.71
N ILE A 211 -7.59 -7.63 3.41
CA ILE A 211 -7.43 -9.03 2.97
C ILE A 211 -6.12 -9.60 3.50
N MET A 212 -5.00 -8.86 3.33
CA MET A 212 -3.69 -9.27 3.86
C MET A 212 -3.71 -9.45 5.38
N THR A 213 -4.47 -8.62 6.08
CA THR A 213 -4.67 -8.72 7.53
C THR A 213 -5.41 -10.01 7.90
N TYR A 214 -6.53 -10.33 7.24
CA TYR A 214 -7.27 -11.57 7.49
C TYR A 214 -6.41 -12.82 7.22
N LEU A 215 -5.66 -12.81 6.12
CA LEU A 215 -4.77 -13.91 5.76
C LEU A 215 -3.62 -14.04 6.77
N ALA A 216 -3.01 -12.94 7.19
CA ALA A 216 -1.92 -12.99 8.16
C ALA A 216 -2.38 -13.56 9.50
N LEU A 217 -3.60 -13.21 9.95
CA LEU A 217 -4.22 -13.80 11.15
C LEU A 217 -4.47 -15.31 11.02
N LYS A 218 -4.77 -15.80 9.82
CA LYS A 218 -4.93 -17.25 9.56
C LYS A 218 -3.59 -17.99 9.72
N HIS A 219 -2.49 -17.36 9.36
CA HIS A 219 -1.16 -17.99 9.28
C HIS A 219 -0.23 -17.71 10.46
N SER A 220 -0.55 -16.75 11.34
CA SER A 220 0.31 -16.38 12.47
C SER A 220 -0.44 -16.16 13.77
N LYS A 221 0.16 -16.63 14.87
CA LYS A 221 -0.31 -16.43 16.24
C LYS A 221 0.42 -15.28 16.97
N ASP A 222 1.39 -14.66 16.30
CA ASP A 222 2.18 -13.57 16.88
C ASP A 222 1.38 -12.26 16.96
N ILE A 223 0.37 -12.12 16.11
CA ILE A 223 -0.48 -10.94 15.98
C ILE A 223 -1.58 -10.98 17.05
N LYS A 224 -1.63 -9.95 17.90
CA LYS A 224 -2.53 -9.86 19.06
C LYS A 224 -3.78 -9.02 18.81
N THR A 225 -3.68 -8.08 17.89
CA THR A 225 -4.78 -7.15 17.55
C THR A 225 -4.75 -6.87 16.05
N ALA A 226 -5.93 -6.79 15.43
CA ALA A 226 -6.07 -6.39 14.04
C ALA A 226 -7.15 -5.32 13.90
N ILE A 227 -6.88 -4.30 13.09
CA ILE A 227 -7.85 -3.28 12.68
C ILE A 227 -7.98 -3.37 11.16
N VAL A 228 -9.20 -3.63 10.68
CA VAL A 228 -9.48 -3.72 9.25
C VAL A 228 -10.51 -2.67 8.87
N GLY A 229 -10.19 -1.87 7.85
CA GLY A 229 -11.10 -0.89 7.29
C GLY A 229 -11.36 -1.16 5.80
N ASN A 230 -12.63 -1.24 5.41
CA ASN A 230 -13.05 -1.46 4.02
C ASN A 230 -12.35 -2.65 3.33
N GLY A 231 -11.95 -3.66 4.09
CA GLY A 231 -11.29 -4.86 3.57
C GLY A 231 -12.32 -5.96 3.33
N PRO A 232 -12.54 -6.40 2.08
CA PRO A 232 -13.52 -7.44 1.80
C PRO A 232 -13.08 -8.75 2.46
N SER A 233 -14.00 -9.41 3.16
CA SER A 233 -13.80 -10.74 3.75
C SER A 233 -14.29 -11.87 2.85
N ASP A 234 -15.16 -11.56 1.88
CA ASP A 234 -15.58 -12.44 0.79
C ASP A 234 -15.55 -11.60 -0.51
N LEU A 235 -14.83 -12.07 -1.53
CA LEU A 235 -14.70 -11.37 -2.80
C LEU A 235 -15.90 -11.60 -3.73
N PHE A 236 -16.73 -12.62 -3.52
CA PHE A 236 -17.86 -12.91 -4.42
C PHE A 236 -18.95 -11.84 -4.38
N PRO A 237 -19.50 -11.45 -3.21
CA PRO A 237 -20.47 -10.36 -3.15
C PRO A 237 -19.89 -9.05 -3.72
N LEU A 238 -18.60 -8.80 -3.46
CA LEU A 238 -17.91 -7.65 -4.03
C LEU A 238 -17.87 -7.69 -5.57
N ILE A 239 -17.63 -8.86 -6.16
CA ILE A 239 -17.63 -9.03 -7.62
C ILE A 239 -19.03 -8.93 -8.20
N GLU A 240 -20.05 -9.45 -7.52
CA GLU A 240 -21.46 -9.32 -7.94
C GLU A 240 -21.90 -7.86 -7.99
N GLU A 241 -21.53 -7.07 -6.98
CA GLU A 241 -21.81 -5.63 -6.90
C GLU A 241 -20.92 -4.82 -7.85
N HIS A 242 -19.67 -5.25 -8.05
CA HIS A 242 -18.64 -4.58 -8.85
C HIS A 242 -17.94 -5.53 -9.82
N PRO A 243 -18.57 -5.93 -10.95
CA PRO A 243 -18.02 -6.91 -11.88
C PRO A 243 -16.65 -6.53 -12.48
N GLU A 244 -16.30 -5.24 -12.49
CA GLU A 244 -14.98 -4.78 -12.88
C GLU A 244 -13.87 -5.27 -11.94
N MET A 245 -14.16 -5.57 -10.68
CA MET A 245 -13.20 -6.14 -9.73
C MET A 245 -12.72 -7.52 -10.16
N GLU A 246 -13.58 -8.32 -10.78
CA GLU A 246 -13.20 -9.60 -11.34
C GLU A 246 -12.20 -9.42 -12.48
N SER A 247 -12.59 -8.66 -13.51
CA SER A 247 -11.78 -8.51 -14.73
C SER A 247 -10.50 -7.69 -14.54
N ARG A 248 -10.48 -6.73 -13.60
CA ARG A 248 -9.34 -5.82 -13.40
C ARG A 248 -8.41 -6.25 -12.29
N VAL A 249 -8.87 -7.06 -11.34
CA VAL A 249 -8.11 -7.40 -10.13
C VAL A 249 -8.05 -8.91 -9.93
N CYS A 250 -9.18 -9.55 -9.63
CA CYS A 250 -9.21 -10.93 -9.15
C CYS A 250 -8.66 -11.91 -10.18
N ALA A 251 -9.17 -11.87 -11.42
CA ALA A 251 -8.72 -12.77 -12.49
C ALA A 251 -7.26 -12.54 -12.92
N LYS A 252 -6.70 -11.36 -12.62
CA LYS A 252 -5.32 -11.00 -12.99
C LYS A 252 -4.30 -11.30 -11.90
N LEU A 253 -4.68 -11.16 -10.63
CA LEU A 253 -3.76 -11.12 -9.50
C LEU A 253 -3.97 -12.25 -8.49
N ILE A 254 -5.07 -13.01 -8.58
CA ILE A 254 -5.26 -14.21 -7.77
C ILE A 254 -4.82 -15.43 -8.59
N GLN A 255 -3.86 -16.19 -8.05
CA GLN A 255 -3.43 -17.43 -8.68
C GLN A 255 -4.58 -18.44 -8.77
N ASN A 256 -4.68 -19.15 -9.89
CA ASN A 256 -5.69 -20.19 -10.14
C ASN A 256 -7.13 -19.69 -9.90
N TYR A 257 -7.40 -18.42 -10.24
CA TYR A 257 -8.71 -17.79 -10.02
C TYR A 257 -9.85 -18.57 -10.68
N GLU A 258 -9.71 -18.96 -11.96
CA GLU A 258 -10.76 -19.69 -12.70
C GLU A 258 -11.10 -21.04 -12.05
N GLU A 259 -10.09 -21.79 -11.62
CA GLU A 259 -10.28 -23.07 -10.93
C GLU A 259 -10.97 -22.88 -9.57
N SER A 260 -10.54 -21.87 -8.82
CA SER A 260 -11.11 -21.51 -7.52
C SER A 260 -12.59 -21.12 -7.66
N LYS A 261 -12.92 -20.30 -8.67
CA LYS A 261 -14.29 -19.89 -8.99
C LYS A 261 -15.19 -21.08 -9.34
N LEU A 262 -14.71 -22.01 -10.16
CA LEU A 262 -15.46 -23.21 -10.57
C LEU A 262 -15.70 -24.19 -9.41
N SER A 263 -14.78 -24.28 -8.45
CA SER A 263 -14.85 -25.24 -7.34
C SER A 263 -15.97 -24.96 -6.33
N ARG A 264 -16.35 -23.69 -6.10
CA ARG A 264 -17.40 -23.30 -5.13
C ARG A 264 -18.83 -23.65 -5.60
N GLY A 265 -19.01 -23.96 -6.90
CA GLY A 265 -20.25 -24.54 -7.43
C GLY A 265 -20.49 -26.01 -7.04
N LYS A 266 -19.51 -26.65 -6.37
CA LYS A 266 -19.63 -27.99 -5.78
C LYS A 266 -19.45 -27.88 -4.26
N PRO A 267 -20.35 -28.46 -3.45
CA PRO A 267 -20.28 -28.37 -2.00
C PRO A 267 -19.21 -29.34 -1.47
N THR A 268 -17.93 -28.99 -1.58
CA THR A 268 -16.87 -29.73 -0.89
C THR A 268 -16.01 -28.79 -0.06
N ARG A 269 -16.20 -28.91 1.24
CA ARG A 269 -15.71 -28.08 2.35
C ARG A 269 -14.19 -28.17 2.59
N HIS A 270 -13.38 -28.48 1.58
CA HIS A 270 -11.99 -28.89 1.80
C HIS A 270 -10.93 -28.46 0.77
N SER A 271 -11.15 -27.40 -0.02
CA SER A 271 -10.10 -26.92 -0.94
C SER A 271 -10.09 -25.41 -1.18
N LEU A 272 -10.45 -24.59 -0.21
CA LEU A 272 -10.37 -23.13 -0.35
C LEU A 272 -9.57 -22.56 0.81
N GLU A 273 -8.25 -22.67 0.71
CA GLU A 273 -7.33 -22.04 1.67
C GLU A 273 -6.82 -20.66 1.22
N THR A 274 -7.23 -20.16 0.06
CA THR A 274 -6.65 -18.96 -0.54
C THR A 274 -7.76 -17.96 -0.88
N ILE A 275 -7.84 -16.88 -0.11
CA ILE A 275 -8.54 -15.60 -0.41
C ILE A 275 -10.08 -15.66 -0.61
N PHE A 276 -10.70 -16.84 -0.75
CA PHE A 276 -12.14 -17.04 -1.00
C PHE A 276 -12.89 -17.82 0.08
#